data_AF-U7KZV7-F1
#
_entry.id   AF-U7KZV7-F1
#
_cell.length_a   1.000
_cell.length_b   1.000
_cell.length_c   1.000
_cell.angle_alpha   90.00
_cell.angle_beta   90.00
_cell.angle_gamma   90.00
#
_symmetry.space_group_name_H-M   'P 1'
#
loop_
_entity.id
_entity.type
_entity.pdbx_description
1 polymer ?
#
loop_
_entity_poly.entity_id
_entity_poly.type
_entity_poly.pdbx_seq_one_letter_code
_entity_poly.pdbx_strand_id
1 'polypeptide(L)'
;MFKPYRRPTVAVVGAGVAGCAAASECAFSGFDTVLFEQEPHIGGHFNSAEATEVSRKYHFRTPYLRLTKTDGSPASVVRHLEEAVAASGAEFRGSTAVTGAEFDRAEGKWEISYLGDSGQETQAFDVLIRATGEESPWISVPGRSKASVDDMYLHHGVEVFGLPNALFVDGPTPRDSYLKRRPLAVIEARADHCRRYVRQLEIRGPGELTVKHDKWLVQPGTVRGIREVLAGFDAPAHDFKRASNYAPESASSERQKQQKSATALKEA
;
A
#
# COMPACT_ATOMS: atom_id res chain seq x y z
N MET A 1 8.02 27.23 -11.12
CA MET A 1 8.06 26.08 -12.05
C MET A 1 7.00 25.09 -11.59
N PHE A 2 5.99 24.79 -12.42
CA PHE A 2 5.01 23.75 -12.10
C PHE A 2 5.72 22.39 -12.09
N LYS A 3 5.60 21.63 -11.01
CA LYS A 3 6.04 20.23 -11.03
C LYS A 3 5.06 19.45 -11.91
N PRO A 4 5.52 18.66 -12.89
CA PRO A 4 4.61 17.83 -13.68
C PRO A 4 3.84 16.91 -12.71
N TYR A 5 2.54 16.79 -12.96
CA TYR A 5 1.71 15.86 -12.22
C TYR A 5 2.25 14.44 -12.41
N ARG A 6 2.41 13.70 -11.31
CA ARG A 6 2.84 12.31 -11.28
C ARG A 6 1.81 11.51 -10.50
N ARG A 7 1.34 10.40 -11.06
CA ARG A 7 0.55 9.41 -10.34
C ARG A 7 1.48 8.55 -9.49
N PRO A 8 1.26 8.46 -8.16
CA PRO A 8 1.98 7.49 -7.36
C PRO A 8 1.69 6.06 -7.83
N THR A 9 2.71 5.21 -7.75
CA THR A 9 2.60 3.78 -8.02
C THR A 9 2.45 3.00 -6.71
N VAL A 10 1.59 1.98 -6.70
CA VAL A 10 1.27 1.19 -5.50
C VAL A 10 1.42 -0.29 -5.80
N ALA A 11 2.25 -0.99 -5.02
CA ALA A 11 2.28 -2.44 -5.00
C ALA A 11 1.43 -2.97 -3.86
N VAL A 12 0.47 -3.85 -4.17
CA VAL A 12 -0.31 -4.59 -3.19
C VAL A 12 0.04 -6.07 -3.31
N VAL A 13 0.41 -6.73 -2.22
CA VAL A 13 0.83 -8.13 -2.23
C VAL A 13 -0.17 -8.99 -1.47
N GLY A 14 -0.82 -9.92 -2.19
CA GLY A 14 -1.86 -10.83 -1.72
C GLY A 14 -3.26 -10.43 -2.19
N ALA A 15 -3.90 -11.25 -3.03
CA ALA A 15 -5.23 -11.03 -3.59
C ALA A 15 -6.37 -11.70 -2.78
N GLY A 16 -6.21 -11.73 -1.45
CA GLY A 16 -7.31 -11.95 -0.53
C GLY A 16 -8.21 -10.72 -0.40
N VAL A 17 -9.21 -10.79 0.49
CA VAL A 17 -10.20 -9.70 0.70
C VAL A 17 -9.54 -8.37 1.04
N ALA A 18 -8.49 -8.38 1.89
CA ALA A 18 -7.81 -7.16 2.32
C ALA A 18 -7.04 -6.49 1.17
N GLY A 19 -6.28 -7.26 0.40
CA GLY A 19 -5.53 -6.74 -0.74
C GLY A 19 -6.43 -6.30 -1.88
N CYS A 20 -7.49 -7.05 -2.18
CA CYS A 20 -8.50 -6.63 -3.17
C CYS A 20 -9.14 -5.30 -2.80
N ALA A 21 -9.50 -5.10 -1.52
CA ALA A 21 -10.04 -3.83 -1.05
C ALA A 21 -9.02 -2.67 -1.20
N ALA A 22 -7.78 -2.88 -0.73
CA ALA A 22 -6.74 -1.86 -0.78
C ALA A 22 -6.35 -1.49 -2.23
N ALA A 23 -6.17 -2.49 -3.10
CA ALA A 23 -5.87 -2.30 -4.50
C ALA A 23 -7.01 -1.56 -5.21
N SER A 24 -8.26 -1.96 -4.96
CA SER A 24 -9.43 -1.35 -5.58
C SER A 24 -9.62 0.11 -5.16
N GLU A 25 -9.49 0.44 -3.87
CA GLU A 25 -9.60 1.82 -3.38
C GLU A 25 -8.46 2.72 -3.93
N CYS A 26 -7.23 2.19 -4.04
CA CYS A 26 -6.10 2.94 -4.60
C CYS A 26 -6.26 3.17 -6.12
N ALA A 27 -6.59 2.14 -6.88
CA ALA A 27 -6.79 2.23 -8.33
C ALA A 27 -7.97 3.14 -8.69
N PHE A 28 -9.11 2.98 -8.00
CA PHE A 28 -10.28 3.84 -8.20
C PHE A 28 -9.98 5.32 -7.86
N SER A 29 -9.00 5.58 -6.98
CA SER A 29 -8.53 6.92 -6.65
C SER A 29 -7.58 7.53 -7.71
N GLY A 30 -7.27 6.79 -8.78
CA GLY A 30 -6.43 7.22 -9.90
C GLY A 30 -4.93 6.92 -9.72
N PHE A 31 -4.56 6.02 -8.81
CA PHE A 31 -3.17 5.61 -8.60
C PHE A 31 -2.83 4.36 -9.40
N ASP A 32 -1.62 4.32 -9.97
CA ASP A 32 -1.16 3.19 -10.77
C ASP A 32 -0.86 2.01 -9.85
N THR A 33 -1.82 1.08 -9.74
CA THR A 33 -1.85 0.07 -8.68
C THR A 33 -1.74 -1.33 -9.27
N VAL A 34 -0.76 -2.09 -8.79
CA VAL A 34 -0.55 -3.50 -9.14
C VAL A 34 -0.88 -4.38 -7.94
N LEU A 35 -1.74 -5.37 -8.15
CA LEU A 35 -2.10 -6.41 -7.19
C LEU A 35 -1.41 -7.71 -7.56
N PHE A 36 -0.35 -8.05 -6.82
CA PHE A 36 0.41 -9.28 -6.96
C PHE A 36 -0.23 -10.42 -6.18
N GLU A 37 -0.30 -11.60 -6.79
CA GLU A 37 -0.78 -12.83 -6.19
C GLU A 37 0.07 -14.01 -6.67
N GLN A 38 0.49 -14.86 -5.73
CA GLN A 38 1.30 -16.04 -6.05
C GLN A 38 0.47 -17.10 -6.79
N GLU A 39 -0.83 -17.19 -6.48
CA GLU A 39 -1.77 -18.06 -7.16
C GLU A 39 -2.30 -17.44 -8.47
N PRO A 40 -2.82 -18.23 -9.41
CA PRO A 40 -3.38 -17.68 -10.65
C PRO A 40 -4.67 -16.87 -10.47
N HIS A 41 -5.30 -16.91 -9.29
CA HIS A 41 -6.66 -16.40 -9.09
C HIS A 41 -6.82 -15.56 -7.82
N ILE A 42 -7.67 -14.54 -7.92
CA ILE A 42 -8.15 -13.74 -6.76
C ILE A 42 -8.93 -14.64 -5.81
N GLY A 43 -8.87 -14.37 -4.50
CA GLY A 43 -9.73 -15.02 -3.51
C GLY A 43 -9.05 -15.29 -2.17
N GLY A 44 -7.72 -15.44 -2.16
CA GLY A 44 -6.96 -15.81 -0.98
C GLY A 44 -7.53 -17.08 -0.33
N HIS A 45 -7.82 -17.03 0.98
CA HIS A 45 -8.37 -18.17 1.72
C HIS A 45 -9.69 -18.73 1.14
N PHE A 46 -10.48 -17.94 0.39
CA PHE A 46 -11.70 -18.44 -0.23
C PHE A 46 -11.47 -19.41 -1.40
N ASN A 47 -10.22 -19.56 -1.86
CA ASN A 47 -9.83 -20.56 -2.85
C ASN A 47 -9.43 -21.91 -2.23
N SER A 48 -9.27 -21.98 -0.91
CA SER A 48 -8.91 -23.24 -0.23
C SER A 48 -10.08 -24.22 -0.20
N ALA A 49 -9.77 -25.52 -0.22
CA ALA A 49 -10.78 -26.58 -0.11
C ALA A 49 -11.51 -26.57 1.24
N GLU A 50 -10.89 -25.97 2.26
CA GLU A 50 -11.42 -25.80 3.61
C GLU A 50 -12.25 -24.52 3.77
N ALA A 51 -12.38 -23.69 2.73
CA ALA A 51 -13.14 -22.45 2.79
C ALA A 51 -14.61 -22.72 3.15
N THR A 52 -15.09 -22.06 4.20
CA THR A 52 -16.46 -22.23 4.70
C THR A 52 -17.40 -21.13 4.22
N GLU A 53 -18.70 -21.41 4.24
CA GLU A 53 -19.71 -20.39 3.97
C GLU A 53 -19.65 -19.24 4.98
N VAL A 54 -19.86 -18.03 4.48
CA VAL A 54 -19.91 -16.80 5.26
C VAL A 54 -21.29 -16.15 5.18
N SER A 55 -21.48 -15.08 5.95
CA SER A 55 -22.71 -14.30 5.85
C SER A 55 -22.92 -13.75 4.44
N ARG A 56 -24.17 -13.73 3.96
CA ARG A 56 -24.61 -12.99 2.76
C ARG A 56 -24.30 -11.48 2.78
N LYS A 57 -23.85 -10.96 3.93
CA LYS A 57 -23.41 -9.57 4.12
C LYS A 57 -21.90 -9.41 3.94
N TYR A 58 -21.18 -10.48 3.61
CA TYR A 58 -19.75 -10.50 3.35
C TYR A 58 -19.49 -9.99 1.94
N HIS A 59 -19.58 -8.67 1.79
CA HIS A 59 -19.33 -7.93 0.57
C HIS A 59 -18.93 -6.51 0.96
N PHE A 60 -18.25 -5.80 0.06
CA PHE A 60 -17.94 -4.38 0.21
C PHE A 60 -19.23 -3.57 0.35
N ARG A 61 -19.18 -2.55 1.18
CA ARG A 61 -20.19 -1.50 1.32
C ARG A 61 -19.84 -0.24 0.57
N THR A 62 -18.57 -0.03 0.22
CA THR A 62 -18.17 1.00 -0.73
C THR A 62 -19.01 0.82 -2.01
N PRO A 63 -19.92 1.77 -2.34
CA PRO A 63 -20.93 1.54 -3.38
C PRO A 63 -20.34 1.24 -4.76
N TYR A 64 -19.24 1.90 -5.12
CA TYR A 64 -18.55 1.69 -6.40
C TYR A 64 -17.77 0.38 -6.49
N LEU A 65 -17.57 -0.33 -5.37
CA LEU A 65 -16.94 -1.66 -5.35
C LEU A 65 -17.97 -2.78 -5.10
N ARG A 66 -19.22 -2.44 -4.80
CA ARG A 66 -20.29 -3.41 -4.54
C ARG A 66 -21.10 -3.72 -5.80
N LEU A 67 -20.44 -4.36 -6.77
CA LEU A 67 -21.00 -4.60 -8.10
C LEU A 67 -21.82 -5.88 -8.19
N THR A 68 -21.56 -6.83 -7.30
CA THR A 68 -22.28 -8.11 -7.22
C THR A 68 -22.88 -8.33 -5.83
N LYS A 69 -23.80 -9.31 -5.77
CA LYS A 69 -24.33 -9.83 -4.51
C LYS A 69 -23.55 -11.09 -4.13
N THR A 70 -23.30 -11.27 -2.84
CA THR A 70 -22.78 -12.51 -2.27
C THR A 70 -23.93 -13.34 -1.71
N ASP A 71 -23.91 -14.65 -1.95
CA ASP A 71 -24.90 -15.58 -1.42
C ASP A 71 -24.41 -16.33 -0.16
N GLY A 72 -23.16 -16.07 0.22
CA GLY A 72 -22.49 -16.68 1.37
C GLY A 72 -21.47 -17.74 0.97
N SER A 73 -21.55 -18.29 -0.24
CA SER A 73 -20.56 -19.25 -0.74
C SER A 73 -19.21 -18.58 -0.99
N PRO A 74 -18.07 -19.30 -0.80
CA PRO A 74 -16.74 -18.84 -1.20
C PRO A 74 -16.69 -18.33 -2.64
N ALA A 75 -17.28 -19.08 -3.59
CA ALA A 75 -17.34 -18.69 -5.00
C ALA A 75 -18.05 -17.34 -5.22
N SER A 76 -19.13 -17.06 -4.48
CA SER A 76 -19.80 -15.75 -4.57
C SER A 76 -18.94 -14.60 -4.04
N VAL A 77 -18.11 -14.86 -3.02
CA VAL A 77 -17.17 -13.89 -2.46
C VAL A 77 -16.03 -13.64 -3.44
N VAL A 78 -15.42 -14.69 -4.01
CA VAL A 78 -14.36 -14.57 -5.02
C VAL A 78 -14.84 -13.73 -6.20
N ARG A 79 -15.99 -14.07 -6.79
CA ARG A 79 -16.60 -13.27 -7.86
C ARG A 79 -16.82 -11.82 -7.46
N HIS A 80 -17.17 -11.56 -6.20
CA HIS A 80 -17.34 -10.20 -5.71
C HIS A 80 -16.01 -9.42 -5.66
N LEU A 81 -14.91 -10.07 -5.27
CA LEU A 81 -13.59 -9.47 -5.27
C LEU A 81 -13.07 -9.23 -6.68
N GLU A 82 -13.22 -10.21 -7.58
CA GLU A 82 -12.80 -10.10 -8.99
C GLU A 82 -13.46 -8.91 -9.68
N GLU A 83 -14.77 -8.76 -9.54
CA GLU A 83 -15.53 -7.65 -10.14
C GLU A 83 -15.12 -6.29 -9.56
N ALA A 84 -14.84 -6.22 -8.26
CA ALA A 84 -14.36 -5.00 -7.63
C ALA A 84 -12.97 -4.60 -8.15
N VAL A 85 -12.04 -5.55 -8.24
CA VAL A 85 -10.69 -5.32 -8.78
C VAL A 85 -10.77 -4.90 -10.24
N ALA A 86 -11.51 -5.62 -11.08
CA ALA A 86 -11.68 -5.30 -12.50
C ALA A 86 -12.26 -3.90 -12.72
N ALA A 87 -13.32 -3.54 -12.00
CA ALA A 87 -13.97 -2.24 -12.15
C ALA A 87 -13.16 -1.07 -11.57
N SER A 88 -12.26 -1.34 -10.62
CA SER A 88 -11.38 -0.32 -10.04
C SER A 88 -10.25 0.12 -10.99
N GLY A 89 -9.90 -0.72 -11.96
CA GLY A 89 -8.75 -0.51 -12.85
C GLY A 89 -7.40 -0.93 -12.26
N ALA A 90 -7.37 -1.63 -11.12
CA ALA A 90 -6.14 -2.22 -10.60
C ALA A 90 -5.62 -3.30 -11.55
N GLU A 91 -4.31 -3.31 -11.81
CA GLU A 91 -3.66 -4.35 -12.59
C GLU A 91 -3.48 -5.60 -11.72
N PHE A 92 -4.20 -6.67 -12.03
CA PHE A 92 -4.02 -7.96 -11.36
C PHE A 92 -2.91 -8.78 -12.03
N ARG A 93 -1.94 -9.24 -11.24
CA ARG A 93 -0.87 -10.16 -11.65
C ARG A 93 -0.92 -11.43 -10.80
N GLY A 94 -1.64 -12.43 -11.29
CA GLY A 94 -1.63 -13.79 -10.74
C GLY A 94 -0.36 -14.55 -11.12
N SER A 95 -0.14 -15.70 -10.50
CA SER A 95 1.05 -16.55 -10.70
C SER A 95 2.37 -15.79 -10.52
N THR A 96 2.36 -14.75 -9.70
CA THR A 96 3.45 -13.80 -9.53
C THR A 96 3.82 -13.70 -8.05
N ALA A 97 4.72 -14.58 -7.61
CA ALA A 97 5.17 -14.61 -6.23
C ALA A 97 6.18 -13.47 -5.97
N VAL A 98 5.87 -12.59 -5.02
CA VAL A 98 6.81 -11.58 -4.53
C VAL A 98 7.85 -12.25 -3.64
N THR A 99 9.13 -12.01 -3.92
CA THR A 99 10.28 -12.64 -3.26
C THR A 99 11.20 -11.66 -2.54
N GLY A 100 11.02 -10.35 -2.76
CA GLY A 100 11.82 -9.32 -2.09
C GLY A 100 11.18 -7.94 -2.15
N ALA A 101 11.46 -7.11 -1.15
CA ALA A 101 11.16 -5.69 -1.16
C ALA A 101 12.27 -4.89 -0.47
N GLU A 102 12.87 -3.96 -1.20
CA GLU A 102 13.94 -3.08 -0.72
C GLU A 102 13.58 -1.61 -0.95
N PHE A 103 13.76 -0.78 0.07
CA PHE A 103 13.44 0.64 -0.06
C PHE A 103 14.64 1.46 -0.52
N ASP A 104 14.58 1.98 -1.75
CA ASP A 104 15.51 2.96 -2.26
C ASP A 104 15.14 4.36 -1.75
N ARG A 105 15.96 4.89 -0.84
CA ARG A 105 15.82 6.24 -0.27
C ARG A 105 16.16 7.34 -1.26
N ALA A 106 17.01 7.06 -2.25
CA ALA A 106 17.41 8.04 -3.25
C ALA A 106 16.23 8.39 -4.18
N GLU A 107 15.43 7.38 -4.51
CA GLU A 107 14.19 7.51 -5.29
C GLU A 107 12.92 7.71 -4.44
N GLY A 108 12.94 7.27 -3.17
CA GLY A 108 11.78 7.24 -2.28
C GLY A 108 10.77 6.16 -2.67
N LYS A 109 11.26 4.99 -3.08
CA LYS A 109 10.44 3.89 -3.63
C LYS A 109 10.86 2.53 -3.07
N TRP A 110 9.91 1.61 -3.07
CA TRP A 110 10.13 0.19 -2.89
C TRP A 110 10.47 -0.47 -4.23
N GLU A 111 11.63 -1.09 -4.33
CA GLU A 111 11.96 -2.06 -5.37
C GLU A 111 11.38 -3.41 -4.97
N ILE A 112 10.34 -3.85 -5.69
CA ILE A 112 9.64 -5.11 -5.44
C ILE A 112 10.18 -6.15 -6.43
N SER A 113 10.74 -7.22 -5.88
CA SER A 113 11.26 -8.37 -6.62
C SER A 113 10.24 -9.50 -6.62
N TYR A 114 9.97 -10.08 -7.78
CA TYR A 114 8.97 -11.14 -7.95
C TYR A 114 9.35 -12.14 -9.05
N LEU A 115 8.76 -13.33 -9.01
CA LEU A 115 8.88 -14.34 -10.07
C LEU A 115 7.77 -14.11 -11.10
N GLY A 116 8.14 -13.67 -12.30
CA GLY A 116 7.27 -13.59 -13.47
C GLY A 116 7.53 -14.71 -14.48
N ASP A 117 6.85 -14.64 -15.62
CA ASP A 117 7.00 -15.62 -16.71
C ASP A 117 8.44 -15.68 -17.27
N SER A 118 9.17 -14.57 -17.16
CA SER A 118 10.55 -14.45 -17.64
C SER A 118 11.62 -14.79 -16.59
N GLY A 119 11.20 -15.19 -15.38
CA GLY A 119 12.06 -15.46 -14.24
C GLY A 119 11.98 -14.35 -13.19
N GLN A 120 13.10 -14.06 -12.53
CA GLN A 120 13.16 -13.03 -11.49
C GLN A 120 13.13 -11.63 -12.12
N GLU A 121 12.14 -10.84 -11.74
CA GLU A 121 11.93 -9.45 -12.17
C GLU A 121 11.90 -8.50 -10.97
N THR A 122 12.04 -7.20 -11.25
CA THR A 122 11.95 -6.14 -10.24
C THR A 122 11.21 -4.92 -10.81
N GLN A 123 10.35 -4.29 -10.00
CA GLN A 123 9.66 -3.05 -10.35
C GLN A 123 9.58 -2.10 -9.14
N ALA A 124 9.73 -0.79 -9.39
CA ALA A 124 9.71 0.23 -8.34
C ALA A 124 8.33 0.85 -8.09
N PHE A 125 7.94 0.98 -6.82
CA PHE A 125 6.65 1.51 -6.36
C PHE A 125 6.81 2.57 -5.29
N ASP A 126 5.98 3.61 -5.26
CA ASP A 126 6.03 4.61 -4.18
C ASP A 126 5.58 4.02 -2.84
N VAL A 127 4.60 3.10 -2.86
CA VAL A 127 3.98 2.50 -1.68
C VAL A 127 3.94 0.98 -1.81
N LEU A 128 4.26 0.30 -0.71
CA LEU A 128 4.06 -1.13 -0.53
C LEU A 128 2.90 -1.38 0.45
N ILE A 129 1.90 -2.15 0.01
CA ILE A 129 0.78 -2.60 0.85
C ILE A 129 0.87 -4.11 0.99
N ARG A 130 1.08 -4.58 2.22
CA ARG A 130 1.16 -5.99 2.58
C ARG A 130 -0.23 -6.49 2.99
N ALA A 131 -0.69 -7.53 2.30
CA ALA A 131 -2.00 -8.16 2.48
C ALA A 131 -1.94 -9.70 2.33
N THR A 132 -0.81 -10.30 2.68
CA THR A 132 -0.50 -11.72 2.49
C THR A 132 -1.23 -12.66 3.45
N GLY A 133 -1.71 -12.17 4.59
CA GLY A 133 -2.27 -12.98 5.68
C GLY A 133 -1.23 -13.77 6.49
N GLU A 134 0.03 -13.77 6.07
CA GLU A 134 1.15 -14.53 6.63
C GLU A 134 2.41 -13.66 6.70
N GLU A 135 3.38 -14.04 7.53
CA GLU A 135 4.65 -13.35 7.69
C GLU A 135 5.34 -13.05 6.34
N SER A 136 6.00 -11.90 6.25
CA SER A 136 6.59 -11.38 5.01
C SER A 136 8.07 -11.07 5.19
N PRO A 137 8.92 -12.08 5.47
CA PRO A 137 10.34 -11.88 5.75
C PRO A 137 11.12 -11.33 4.54
N TRP A 138 10.51 -11.34 3.35
CA TRP A 138 11.04 -10.76 2.13
C TRP A 138 11.00 -9.23 2.11
N ILE A 139 10.29 -8.57 3.04
CA ILE A 139 10.32 -7.12 3.20
C ILE A 139 11.53 -6.74 4.07
N SER A 140 12.50 -6.07 3.48
CA SER A 140 13.66 -5.58 4.21
C SER A 140 13.33 -4.38 5.12
N VAL A 141 14.07 -4.26 6.22
CA VAL A 141 14.02 -3.08 7.11
C VAL A 141 15.25 -2.21 6.82
N PRO A 142 15.09 -1.05 6.16
CA PRO A 142 16.21 -0.20 5.74
C PRO A 142 17.12 0.21 6.89
N GLY A 143 18.40 -0.13 6.78
CA GLY A 143 19.41 0.14 7.81
C GLY A 143 19.41 -0.83 8.99
N ARG A 144 18.58 -1.89 8.97
CA ARG A 144 18.51 -2.91 10.03
C ARG A 144 18.39 -4.32 9.42
N SER A 145 19.47 -4.83 8.83
CA SER A 145 19.49 -6.12 8.10
C SER A 145 19.13 -7.37 8.92
N LYS A 146 19.11 -7.28 10.26
CA LYS A 146 18.72 -8.38 11.16
C LYS A 146 17.30 -8.22 11.72
N ALA A 147 16.61 -7.11 11.45
CA ALA A 147 15.26 -6.89 11.93
C ALA A 147 14.26 -7.55 10.98
N SER A 148 13.25 -8.22 11.56
CA SER A 148 12.07 -8.66 10.82
C SER A 148 11.04 -7.53 10.77
N VAL A 149 10.39 -7.34 9.63
CA VAL A 149 9.27 -6.39 9.53
C VAL A 149 8.07 -6.84 10.36
N ASP A 150 7.86 -8.16 10.49
CA ASP A 150 6.70 -8.73 11.17
C ASP A 150 6.76 -8.55 12.69
N ASP A 151 7.94 -8.26 13.24
CA ASP A 151 8.14 -7.90 14.65
C ASP A 151 7.91 -6.41 14.93
N MET A 152 7.70 -5.59 13.88
CA MET A 152 7.57 -4.15 14.02
C MET A 152 6.15 -3.74 14.45
N TYR A 153 6.05 -2.66 15.22
CA TYR A 153 4.78 -2.14 15.66
C TYR A 153 4.02 -1.44 14.53
N LEU A 154 2.69 -1.51 14.56
CA LEU A 154 1.81 -0.82 13.61
C LEU A 154 1.15 0.39 14.26
N HIS A 155 1.30 1.57 13.66
CA HIS A 155 0.52 2.76 14.02
C HIS A 155 -0.93 2.55 13.57
N HIS A 156 -1.86 2.68 14.52
CA HIS A 156 -3.29 2.43 14.34
C HIS A 156 -3.62 1.05 13.71
N GLY A 157 -2.69 0.10 13.77
CA GLY A 157 -2.85 -1.22 13.15
C GLY A 157 -2.74 -1.23 11.63
N VAL A 158 -2.11 -0.22 11.01
CA VAL A 158 -1.92 -0.15 9.55
C VAL A 158 -0.50 0.24 9.16
N GLU A 159 0.07 1.29 9.73
CA GLU A 159 1.33 1.87 9.21
C GLU A 159 2.52 1.31 9.98
N VAL A 160 3.53 0.79 9.27
CA VAL A 160 4.65 0.11 9.93
C VAL A 160 5.58 1.15 10.55
N PHE A 161 5.73 1.09 11.87
CA PHE A 161 6.49 2.08 12.62
C PHE A 161 7.96 2.09 12.23
N GLY A 162 8.47 3.22 11.74
CA GLY A 162 9.86 3.37 11.31
C GLY A 162 10.18 2.80 9.93
N LEU A 163 9.19 2.26 9.22
CA LEU A 163 9.33 1.80 7.85
C LEU A 163 8.65 2.79 6.90
N PRO A 164 9.33 3.28 5.85
CA PRO A 164 8.76 4.27 4.95
C PRO A 164 7.75 3.65 3.99
N ASN A 165 6.64 4.34 3.75
CA ASN A 165 5.67 4.01 2.69
C ASN A 165 5.16 2.55 2.69
N ALA A 166 5.13 1.90 3.86
CA ALA A 166 4.70 0.51 4.01
C ALA A 166 3.46 0.41 4.91
N LEU A 167 2.42 -0.27 4.41
CA LEU A 167 1.11 -0.41 5.06
C LEU A 167 0.71 -1.88 5.16
N PHE A 168 0.30 -2.34 6.34
CA PHE A 168 -0.14 -3.71 6.61
C PHE A 168 -1.66 -3.69 6.83
N VAL A 169 -2.42 -4.32 5.94
CA VAL A 169 -3.90 -4.17 5.93
C VAL A 169 -4.65 -5.40 6.44
N ASP A 170 -3.93 -6.48 6.68
CA ASP A 170 -4.38 -7.80 7.11
C ASP A 170 -4.15 -8.08 8.61
N GLY A 171 -3.78 -7.05 9.38
CA GLY A 171 -3.64 -7.13 10.84
C GLY A 171 -4.93 -7.54 11.57
N PRO A 172 -4.85 -7.85 12.87
CA PRO A 172 -5.97 -8.42 13.63
C PRO A 172 -7.20 -7.50 13.66
N THR A 173 -8.39 -8.09 13.53
CA THR A 173 -9.68 -7.39 13.66
C THR A 173 -10.27 -7.57 15.06
N PRO A 174 -10.86 -6.53 15.68
CA PRO A 174 -11.57 -6.68 16.95
C PRO A 174 -12.71 -7.69 16.91
N ARG A 175 -12.97 -8.38 18.04
CA ARG A 175 -14.13 -9.28 18.19
C ARG A 175 -15.39 -8.49 18.55
N ASP A 176 -15.82 -7.63 17.64
CA ASP A 176 -16.96 -6.74 17.82
C ASP A 176 -18.24 -7.31 17.17
N SER A 177 -19.36 -7.27 17.89
CA SER A 177 -20.68 -7.66 17.37
C SER A 177 -21.09 -6.90 16.11
N TYR A 178 -20.55 -5.69 15.92
CA TYR A 178 -20.73 -4.88 14.71
C TYR A 178 -20.35 -5.63 13.44
N LEU A 179 -19.32 -6.50 13.50
CA LEU A 179 -18.85 -7.29 12.36
C LEU A 179 -19.87 -8.35 11.91
N LYS A 180 -20.79 -8.80 12.78
CA LYS A 180 -21.90 -9.69 12.36
C LYS A 180 -22.80 -9.04 11.32
N ARG A 181 -22.98 -7.72 11.43
CA ARG A 181 -23.72 -6.93 10.44
C ARG A 181 -22.78 -6.45 9.35
N ARG A 182 -21.55 -6.06 9.70
CA ARG A 182 -20.59 -5.42 8.82
C ARG A 182 -19.23 -6.13 8.78
N PRO A 183 -19.14 -7.32 8.17
CA PRO A 183 -17.96 -8.17 8.30
C PRO A 183 -16.68 -7.55 7.75
N LEU A 184 -16.77 -6.73 6.69
CA LEU A 184 -15.61 -6.10 6.05
C LEU A 184 -15.29 -4.68 6.56
N ALA A 185 -15.96 -4.19 7.60
CA ALA A 185 -15.86 -2.79 7.99
C ALA A 185 -14.45 -2.32 8.38
N VAL A 186 -13.63 -3.20 8.97
CA VAL A 186 -12.23 -2.89 9.32
C VAL A 186 -11.35 -2.89 8.06
N ILE A 187 -11.52 -3.90 7.20
CA ILE A 187 -10.79 -4.00 5.93
C ILE A 187 -11.06 -2.77 5.06
N GLU A 188 -12.32 -2.37 4.90
CA GLU A 188 -12.68 -1.19 4.12
C GLU A 188 -12.10 0.10 4.73
N ALA A 189 -12.06 0.21 6.06
CA ALA A 189 -11.44 1.37 6.70
C ALA A 189 -9.92 1.45 6.45
N ARG A 190 -9.23 0.30 6.45
CA ARG A 190 -7.79 0.24 6.13
C ARG A 190 -7.52 0.53 4.65
N ALA A 191 -8.33 -0.02 3.74
CA ALA A 191 -8.22 0.26 2.31
C ALA A 191 -8.44 1.75 1.99
N ASP A 192 -9.45 2.35 2.61
CA ASP A 192 -9.74 3.78 2.51
C ASP A 192 -8.59 4.63 3.11
N HIS A 193 -7.91 4.15 4.17
CA HIS A 193 -6.67 4.76 4.67
C HIS A 193 -5.52 4.69 3.67
N CYS A 194 -5.32 3.54 3.01
CA CYS A 194 -4.27 3.37 2.00
C CYS A 194 -4.35 4.43 0.91
N ARG A 195 -5.52 4.64 0.30
CA ARG A 195 -5.66 5.69 -0.74
C ARG A 195 -5.38 7.10 -0.19
N ARG A 196 -5.69 7.39 1.08
CA ARG A 196 -5.40 8.69 1.72
C ARG A 196 -3.91 8.87 1.96
N TYR A 197 -3.23 7.80 2.36
CA TYR A 197 -1.78 7.75 2.52
C TYR A 197 -1.08 8.00 1.19
N VAL A 198 -1.45 7.26 0.13
CA VAL A 198 -0.88 7.41 -1.22
C VAL A 198 -1.09 8.84 -1.74
N ARG A 199 -2.27 9.44 -1.47
CA ARG A 199 -2.54 10.85 -1.80
C ARG A 199 -1.55 11.82 -1.16
N GLN A 200 -0.99 11.51 0.01
CA GLN A 200 0.02 12.37 0.64
C GLN A 200 1.33 12.44 -0.15
N LEU A 201 1.73 11.33 -0.78
CA LEU A 201 2.90 11.26 -1.65
C LEU A 201 2.65 11.94 -2.99
N GLU A 202 1.42 11.88 -3.52
CA GLU A 202 1.03 12.67 -4.69
C GLU A 202 1.19 14.18 -4.42
N ILE A 203 0.73 14.66 -3.26
CA ILE A 203 0.82 16.07 -2.86
C ILE A 203 2.26 16.51 -2.60
N ARG A 204 3.05 15.69 -1.89
CA ARG A 204 4.41 16.07 -1.43
C ARG A 204 5.49 15.78 -2.46
N GLY A 205 5.22 14.87 -3.39
CA GLY A 205 6.15 14.33 -4.39
C GLY A 205 6.96 13.13 -3.86
N PRO A 206 7.93 12.66 -4.66
CA PRO A 206 8.76 11.49 -4.34
C PRO A 206 9.51 11.66 -3.01
N GLY A 207 9.46 10.64 -2.16
CA GLY A 207 10.05 10.68 -0.84
C GLY A 207 9.50 9.63 0.11
N GLU A 208 9.92 9.76 1.35
CA GLU A 208 9.63 8.86 2.44
C GLU A 208 8.61 9.51 3.37
N LEU A 209 7.53 8.79 3.67
CA LEU A 209 6.56 9.15 4.70
C LEU A 209 6.66 8.11 5.82
N THR A 210 6.89 8.58 7.05
CA THR A 210 7.11 7.72 8.22
C THR A 210 6.36 8.24 9.43
N VAL A 211 5.88 7.34 10.28
CA VAL A 211 5.28 7.69 11.58
C VAL A 211 6.38 8.21 12.52
N LYS A 212 6.12 9.35 13.17
CA LYS A 212 7.02 9.94 14.16
C LYS A 212 7.14 9.06 15.40
N HIS A 213 8.35 8.99 15.94
CA HIS A 213 8.63 8.15 17.11
C HIS A 213 7.74 8.45 18.31
N ASP A 214 7.46 9.72 18.59
CA ASP A 214 6.65 10.17 19.74
C ASP A 214 5.14 10.23 19.45
N LYS A 215 4.70 9.91 18.22
CA LYS A 215 3.29 9.96 17.79
C LYS A 215 2.72 8.59 17.43
N TRP A 216 3.51 7.52 17.58
CA TRP A 216 2.99 6.18 17.40
C TRP A 216 1.88 5.87 18.42
N LEU A 217 0.86 5.15 17.95
CA LEU A 217 -0.35 4.81 18.69
C LEU A 217 -0.78 3.41 18.30
N VAL A 218 -1.26 2.64 19.27
CA VAL A 218 -1.80 1.30 19.03
C VAL A 218 -3.12 1.34 18.24
N GLN A 219 -3.52 0.21 17.68
CA GLN A 219 -4.84 0.05 17.08
C GLN A 219 -5.95 0.26 18.13
N PRO A 220 -7.02 1.01 17.82
CA PRO A 220 -8.20 1.08 18.69
C PRO A 220 -8.87 -0.29 18.89
N GLY A 221 -9.37 -0.55 20.10
CA GLY A 221 -9.98 -1.84 20.44
C GLY A 221 -11.40 -2.08 19.90
N THR A 222 -12.02 -1.10 19.24
CA THR A 222 -13.40 -1.21 18.71
C THR A 222 -13.44 -0.89 17.22
N VAL A 223 -14.40 -1.48 16.50
CA VAL A 223 -14.56 -1.20 15.06
C VAL A 223 -14.90 0.27 14.82
N ARG A 224 -15.67 0.88 15.74
CA ARG A 224 -15.97 2.31 15.70
C ARG A 224 -14.68 3.14 15.80
N GLY A 225 -13.84 2.87 16.80
CA GLY A 225 -12.60 3.61 17.02
C GLY A 225 -11.64 3.47 15.83
N ILE A 226 -11.49 2.26 15.27
CA ILE A 226 -10.66 2.05 14.06
C ILE A 226 -11.18 2.90 12.90
N ARG A 227 -12.49 2.87 12.65
CA ARG A 227 -13.09 3.66 11.57
C ARG A 227 -12.95 5.16 11.78
N GLU A 228 -12.99 5.63 13.02
CA GLU A 228 -12.82 7.04 13.36
C GLU A 228 -11.38 7.49 13.12
N VAL A 229 -10.37 6.75 13.60
CA VAL A 229 -8.96 7.14 13.41
C VAL A 229 -8.50 7.02 11.96
N LEU A 230 -9.01 6.04 11.22
CA LEU A 230 -8.67 5.81 9.81
C LEU A 230 -9.54 6.62 8.81
N ALA A 231 -10.52 7.40 9.29
CA ALA A 231 -11.37 8.22 8.43
C ALA A 231 -10.62 9.40 7.76
N GLY A 232 -9.41 9.71 8.25
CA GLY A 232 -8.55 10.76 7.75
C GLY A 232 -7.08 10.33 7.75
N PHE A 233 -6.19 11.26 7.40
CA PHE A 233 -4.74 11.07 7.52
C PHE A 233 -4.22 12.02 8.60
N ASP A 234 -3.58 11.48 9.64
CA ASP A 234 -3.00 12.28 10.74
C ASP A 234 -1.67 12.89 10.31
N ALA A 235 -1.70 14.00 9.57
CA ALA A 235 -0.49 14.67 9.10
C ALA A 235 0.50 15.04 10.23
N PRO A 236 0.05 15.53 11.40
CA PRO A 236 0.93 15.75 12.56
C PRO A 236 1.72 14.51 13.03
N ALA A 237 1.16 13.31 12.93
CA ALA A 237 1.84 12.06 13.31
C ALA A 237 2.93 11.61 12.33
N HIS A 238 3.05 12.27 11.17
CA HIS A 238 3.96 11.85 10.10
C HIS A 238 5.07 12.86 9.84
N ASP A 239 6.25 12.32 9.50
CA ASP A 239 7.34 13.07 8.89
C ASP A 239 7.44 12.72 7.41
N PHE A 240 7.75 13.73 6.59
CA PHE A 240 8.05 13.54 5.17
C PHE A 240 9.47 13.99 4.87
N LYS A 241 10.25 13.11 4.24
CA LYS A 241 11.58 13.40 3.72
C LYS A 241 11.59 13.25 2.21
N ARG A 242 11.97 14.31 1.49
CA ARG A 242 12.08 14.25 0.03
C ARG A 242 13.23 13.31 -0.38
N ALA A 243 12.96 12.49 -1.38
CA ALA A 243 13.95 11.62 -2.02
C ALA A 243 15.10 12.47 -2.59
N SER A 244 16.35 12.02 -2.42
CA SER A 244 17.53 12.85 -2.73
C SER A 244 17.67 13.17 -4.21
N ASN A 245 17.25 12.27 -5.11
CA ASN A 245 17.29 12.49 -6.55
C ASN A 245 16.27 13.55 -7.02
N TYR A 246 15.38 13.97 -6.13
CA TYR A 246 14.37 15.00 -6.36
C TYR A 246 14.55 16.21 -5.44
N ALA A 247 15.65 16.26 -4.68
CA ALA A 247 16.01 17.44 -3.92
C ALA A 247 16.30 18.60 -4.90
N PRO A 248 15.88 19.83 -4.59
CA PRO A 248 16.26 20.98 -5.42
C PRO A 248 17.79 21.05 -5.49
N GLU A 249 18.34 21.25 -6.70
CA GLU A 249 19.76 21.58 -6.88
C GLU A 249 20.11 22.69 -5.86
N SER A 250 21.15 22.48 -5.06
CA SER A 250 21.55 23.49 -4.08
C SER A 250 21.93 24.78 -4.82
N ALA A 251 21.64 25.95 -4.24
CA ALA A 251 22.07 27.24 -4.81
C ALA A 251 23.59 27.31 -5.06
N SER A 252 24.38 26.47 -4.39
CA SER A 252 25.82 26.30 -4.63
C SER A 252 26.13 25.57 -5.95
N SER A 253 25.33 24.57 -6.32
CA SER A 253 25.49 23.82 -7.57
C SER A 253 25.08 24.63 -8.81
N GLU A 254 24.03 25.45 -8.70
CA GLU A 254 23.64 26.42 -9.73
C GLU A 254 24.72 27.51 -9.91
N ARG A 255 25.26 28.06 -8.81
CA ARG A 255 26.37 29.03 -8.87
C ARG A 255 27.63 28.44 -9.49
N GLN A 256 27.96 27.18 -9.20
CA GLN A 256 29.11 26.50 -9.82
C GLN A 256 28.90 26.22 -11.31
N LYS A 257 27.69 25.85 -11.75
CA LYS A 257 27.37 25.72 -13.19
C LYS A 257 27.41 27.06 -13.91
N GLN A 258 26.91 28.13 -13.28
CA GLN A 258 26.97 29.50 -13.82
C GLN A 258 28.41 30.02 -13.89
N GLN A 259 29.23 29.78 -12.87
CA GLN A 259 30.66 30.13 -12.91
C GLN A 259 31.41 29.35 -13.98
N LYS A 260 31.21 28.03 -14.08
CA LYS A 260 31.86 27.22 -15.12
C LYS A 260 31.44 27.64 -16.54
N SER A 261 30.16 27.97 -16.75
CA SER A 261 29.70 28.48 -18.05
C SER A 261 30.27 29.87 -18.36
N ALA A 262 30.34 30.76 -17.37
CA ALA A 262 30.92 32.10 -17.54
C ALA A 262 32.44 32.07 -17.79
N THR A 263 33.16 31.09 -17.25
CA THR A 263 34.59 30.89 -17.54
C THR A 263 34.80 30.32 -18.94
N ALA A 264 33.99 29.33 -19.35
CA ALA A 264 34.05 28.76 -20.70
C ALA A 264 33.73 29.77 -21.82
N LEU A 265 32.86 30.75 -21.55
CA LEU A 265 32.53 31.86 -22.46
C LEU A 265 33.62 32.96 -22.51
N LYS A 266 34.55 32.99 -21.56
CA LYS A 266 35.69 33.93 -21.56
C LYS A 266 36.95 33.34 -22.17
N GLU A 267 37.01 32.02 -22.32
CA GLU A 267 38.13 31.28 -22.90
C GLU A 267 37.90 30.91 -24.39
N ALA A 268 36.72 31.24 -24.94
CA ALA A 268 36.37 31.14 -26.36
C ALA A 268 36.39 32.52 -27.02
#